data_AF-A0A529PH10-F1
#
_entry.id   AF-A0A529PH10-F1
#
_cell.length_a   1.000
_cell.length_b   1.000
_cell.length_c   1.000
_cell.angle_alpha   90.00
_cell.angle_beta   90.00
_cell.angle_gamma   90.00
#
_symmetry.space_group_name_H-M   'P 1'
#
loop_
_entity.id
_entity.type
_entity.pdbx_description
1 polymer ?
#
loop_
_entity_poly.entity_id
_entity_poly.type
_entity_poly.pdbx_seq_one_letter_code
_entity_poly.pdbx_strand_id
1 'polypeptide(L)' 'SVILKSGDYHGRPVPAHLKLKDVTEADFEIWRALFGQTAAELFAPETAAVFVDRAQRIATSLKLAMFFRLPPTSTVGGR' A
#
# COMPACT_ATOMS: atom_id res chain seq x y z
N SER A 1 -7.74 13.64 2.84
CA SER A 1 -6.49 13.93 2.11
C SER A 1 -5.28 13.35 2.86
N VAL A 2 -4.20 12.95 2.18
CA VAL A 2 -3.08 12.18 2.77
C VAL A 2 -1.88 13.05 3.16
N ILE A 3 -1.39 13.89 2.24
CA ILE A 3 -0.20 14.72 2.46
C ILE A 3 -0.58 15.99 3.21
N LEU A 4 -1.51 16.77 2.65
CA LEU A 4 -1.97 18.03 3.23
C LEU A 4 -3.01 17.87 4.33
N LYS A 5 -3.54 16.64 4.53
CA LYS A 5 -4.53 16.31 5.57
C LYS A 5 -5.78 17.21 5.59
N SER A 6 -6.14 17.84 4.48
CA SER A 6 -7.32 18.71 4.33
C SER A 6 -8.68 18.04 4.58
N GLY A 7 -8.74 16.72 4.77
CA GLY A 7 -10.00 16.02 5.07
C GLY A 7 -10.87 15.66 3.85
N ASP A 8 -10.68 16.27 2.69
CA ASP A 8 -11.58 16.14 1.52
C ASP A 8 -11.66 14.76 0.85
N TYR A 9 -10.90 13.78 1.36
CA TYR A 9 -10.95 12.41 0.85
C TYR A 9 -11.59 11.51 1.90
N HIS A 10 -12.74 10.93 1.56
CA HIS A 10 -13.54 10.07 2.42
C HIS A 10 -13.56 8.60 1.96
N GLY A 11 -12.73 8.24 0.98
CA GLY A 11 -12.68 6.88 0.45
C GLY A 11 -12.09 5.87 1.43
N ARG A 12 -12.37 4.59 1.19
CA ARG A 12 -11.85 3.45 1.96
C ARG A 12 -10.96 2.58 1.06
N PRO A 13 -9.62 2.76 1.10
CA PRO A 13 -8.72 2.09 0.15
C PRO A 13 -8.74 0.57 0.26
N VAL A 14 -8.65 0.00 1.46
CA VAL A 14 -8.55 -1.46 1.66
C VAL A 14 -9.74 -2.22 1.03
N PRO A 15 -11.02 -1.87 1.29
CA PRO A 15 -12.15 -2.51 0.63
C PRO A 15 -12.14 -2.42 -0.90
N ALA A 16 -11.60 -1.34 -1.48
CA ALA A 16 -11.50 -1.20 -2.92
C ALA A 16 -10.48 -2.19 -3.51
N HIS A 17 -9.33 -2.35 -2.86
CA HIS A 17 -8.25 -3.21 -3.36
C HIS A 17 -8.57 -4.70 -3.18
N LEU A 18 -9.26 -5.11 -2.09
CA LEU A 18 -9.69 -6.50 -1.87
C LEU A 18 -10.67 -7.04 -2.93
N LYS A 19 -11.32 -6.14 -3.68
CA LYS A 19 -12.21 -6.51 -4.80
C LYS A 19 -11.42 -6.91 -6.05
N LEU A 20 -10.18 -6.45 -6.20
CA LEU A 20 -9.32 -6.79 -7.33
C LEU A 20 -8.83 -8.23 -7.18
N LYS A 21 -9.05 -9.06 -8.20
CA LYS A 21 -8.73 -10.50 -8.17
C LYS A 21 -7.42 -10.85 -8.86
N ASP A 22 -7.01 -10.02 -9.80
CA ASP A 22 -5.82 -10.26 -10.64
C ASP A 22 -4.56 -9.55 -10.10
N VAL A 23 -4.70 -8.78 -9.02
CA VAL A 23 -3.57 -8.08 -8.38
C VAL A 23 -2.76 -9.05 -7.52
N THR A 24 -1.45 -9.02 -7.74
CA THR A 24 -0.43 -9.80 -7.04
C THR A 24 0.45 -8.89 -6.18
N GLU A 25 1.29 -9.48 -5.33
CA GLU A 25 2.27 -8.72 -4.55
C GLU A 25 3.30 -7.99 -5.42
N ALA A 26 3.61 -8.52 -6.60
CA ALA A 26 4.60 -7.95 -7.52
C ALA A 26 4.10 -6.65 -8.16
N ASP A 27 2.79 -6.51 -8.36
CA ASP A 27 2.19 -5.30 -8.94
C ASP A 27 2.42 -4.07 -8.07
N PHE A 28 2.54 -4.25 -6.75
CA PHE A 28 2.89 -3.16 -5.85
C PHE A 28 4.31 -2.64 -6.09
N GLU A 29 5.26 -3.49 -6.45
CA GLU A 29 6.63 -3.05 -6.76
C GLU A 29 6.67 -2.28 -8.08
N ILE A 30 5.94 -2.76 -9.10
CA ILE A 30 5.78 -2.05 -10.38
C ILE A 30 5.15 -0.67 -10.15
N TRP A 31 4.04 -0.63 -9.41
CA TRP A 31 3.35 0.62 -9.10
C TRP A 31 4.24 1.59 -8.31
N ARG A 32 5.01 1.10 -7.33
CA ARG A 32 5.95 1.94 -6.56
C ARG A 32 7.04 2.53 -7.43
N ALA A 33 7.58 1.75 -8.36
CA ALA A 33 8.60 2.23 -9.29
C ALA A 33 8.04 3.34 -10.21
N LEU A 34 6.87 3.10 -10.81
CA LEU A 34 6.18 4.09 -11.65
C LEU A 34 5.84 5.36 -10.88
N PHE A 35 5.26 5.22 -9.68
CA PHE A 35 4.92 6.36 -8.83
C PHE A 35 6.17 7.17 -8.45
N GLY A 36 7.27 6.48 -8.11
CA GLY A 36 8.55 7.13 -7.80
C GLY A 36 9.14 7.90 -8.98
N GLN A 37 9.11 7.32 -10.17
CA GLN A 37 9.54 8.00 -11.39
C GLN A 37 8.71 9.26 -11.63
N THR A 38 7.38 9.16 -11.60
CA THR A 38 6.49 10.31 -11.80
C THR A 38 6.69 11.38 -10.72
N ALA A 39 6.89 11.00 -9.46
CA ALA A 39 7.16 11.96 -8.40
C ALA A 39 8.48 12.72 -8.63
N ALA A 40 9.52 12.04 -9.11
CA ALA A 40 10.81 12.65 -9.44
C ALA A 40 10.73 13.57 -10.67
N GLU A 41 9.87 13.28 -11.64
CA GLU A 41 9.64 14.13 -12.81
C GLU A 41 8.90 15.43 -12.46
N LEU A 42 8.00 15.38 -11.45
CA LEU A 42 7.10 16.50 -11.12
C LEU A 42 7.58 17.40 -9.99
N PHE A 43 8.46 16.91 -9.11
CA PHE A 43 8.83 17.62 -7.89
C PHE A 43 10.34 17.68 -7.67
N ALA A 44 10.78 18.70 -6.93
CA ALA A 44 12.14 18.74 -6.39
C ALA A 44 12.42 17.49 -5.52
N PRO A 45 13.68 17.01 -5.44
CA PRO A 45 14.04 15.74 -4.81
C PRO A 45 13.49 15.57 -3.39
N GLU A 46 13.52 16.64 -2.59
CA GLU A 46 13.09 16.65 -1.18
C GLU A 46 11.58 16.47 -1.07
N THR A 47 10.83 17.11 -1.98
CA THR A 47 9.36 16.98 -2.04
C THR A 47 8.97 15.61 -2.58
N ALA A 48 9.62 15.14 -3.65
CA ALA A 48 9.38 13.82 -4.22
C ALA A 48 9.57 12.72 -3.17
N ALA A 49 10.62 12.81 -2.35
CA ALA A 49 10.89 11.86 -1.28
C ALA A 49 9.73 11.74 -0.27
N VAL A 50 9.06 12.85 0.07
CA VAL A 50 7.88 12.85 0.98
C VAL A 50 6.72 12.07 0.37
N PHE A 51 6.45 12.24 -0.93
CA PHE A 51 5.40 11.50 -1.62
C PHE A 51 5.74 10.01 -1.72
N VAL A 52 6.99 9.68 -2.06
CA VAL A 52 7.45 8.29 -2.21
C VAL A 52 7.42 7.53 -0.88
N ASP A 53 7.91 8.11 0.22
CA ASP A 53 7.84 7.48 1.55
C ASP A 53 6.37 7.20 1.94
N ARG A 54 5.48 8.16 1.70
CA ARG A 54 4.06 7.98 2.00
C ARG A 54 3.45 6.87 1.14
N ALA A 55 3.72 6.86 -0.17
CA ALA A 55 3.24 5.84 -1.09
C ALA A 55 3.72 4.45 -0.68
N GLN A 56 4.97 4.31 -0.27
CA GLN A 56 5.54 3.05 0.22
C GLN A 56 4.81 2.53 1.47
N ARG A 57 4.55 3.39 2.47
CA ARG A 57 3.82 2.98 3.68
C ARG A 57 2.40 2.51 3.37
N ILE A 58 1.72 3.20 2.46
CA ILE A 58 0.37 2.81 2.00
C ILE A 58 0.43 1.47 1.27
N ALA A 59 1.37 1.29 0.34
CA ALA A 59 1.57 0.03 -0.36
C ALA A 59 1.83 -1.13 0.61
N THR A 60 2.69 -0.95 1.62
CA THR A 60 2.94 -1.96 2.67
C THR A 60 1.65 -2.33 3.41
N SER A 61 0.87 -1.34 3.84
CA SER A 61 -0.40 -1.59 4.54
C SER A 61 -1.42 -2.32 3.67
N LEU A 62 -1.49 -2.00 2.37
CA LEU A 62 -2.37 -2.67 1.42
C LEU A 62 -1.92 -4.11 1.16
N LYS A 63 -0.62 -4.35 0.95
CA LYS A 63 -0.06 -5.70 0.78
C LYS A 63 -0.40 -6.58 1.98
N LEU A 64 -0.20 -6.08 3.20
CA LEU A 64 -0.58 -6.81 4.42
C LEU A 64 -2.08 -7.12 4.44
N ALA A 65 -2.94 -6.15 4.14
CA ALA A 65 -4.38 -6.38 4.13
C ALA A 65 -4.85 -7.38 3.06
N MET A 66 -4.17 -7.44 1.91
CA MET A 66 -4.56 -8.28 0.77
C MET A 66 -4.03 -9.71 0.85
N PHE A 67 -2.79 -9.88 1.32
CA PHE A 67 -2.06 -11.14 1.13
C PHE A 67 -1.67 -11.84 2.44
N PHE A 68 -1.56 -11.12 3.55
CA PHE A 68 -1.18 -11.74 4.82
C PHE A 68 -2.31 -12.62 5.36
N ARG A 69 -1.98 -13.88 5.66
CA ARG A 69 -2.85 -14.80 6.40
C ARG A 69 -2.06 -15.39 7.56
N LEU A 70 -2.66 -15.37 8.75
CA LEU A 70 -2.07 -16.04 9.90
C LEU A 70 -2.07 -17.56 9.62
N PRO A 71 -0.96 -18.27 9.81
CA PRO A 71 -0.97 -19.72 9.75
C PRO A 71 -1.93 -20.26 10.82
N PRO A 72 -2.62 -21.39 10.55
CA PRO A 72 -3.52 -21.98 11.53
C PRO A 72 -2.73 -22.28 12.81
N THR A 73 -3.26 -21.82 13.95
CA THR A 73 -2.75 -22.19 15.26
C THR A 73 -2.93 -23.70 15.42
N SER A 74 -1.83 -24.44 15.37
CA SER A 74 -1.81 -25.86 15.72
C SER A 74 -2.21 -26.00 17.18
N THR A 75 -3.49 -26.26 17.43
CA THR A 75 -3.96 -26.73 18.74
C THR A 75 -3.32 -28.09 18.96
N VAL A 76 -2.22 -28.13 19.72
CA VAL A 76 -1.67 -29.37 20.24
C VAL A 76 -2.73 -29.96 21.18
N GLY A 77 -3.46 -30.94 20.67
CA GLY A 77 -4.43 -31.72 21.43
C GLY A 77 -3.73 -32.43 22.57
N GLY A 78 -4.11 -32.05 23.80
CA GLY A 78 -3.77 -32.78 25.01
C GLY A 78 -4.41 -34.18 24.96
N ARG A 79 -3.57 -35.18 25.24
CA ARG A 79 -3.98 -36.54 25.56
C ARG A 79 -4.76 -36.58 26.86
#